data_AF-A0A9P9RD65-F1
#
_entry.id   AF-A0A9P9RD65-F1
#
_cell.length_a   1.000
_cell.length_b   1.000
_cell.length_c   1.000
_cell.angle_alpha   90.00
_cell.angle_beta   90.00
_cell.angle_gamma   90.00
#
_symmetry.space_group_name_H-M   'P 1'
#
loop_
_entity.id
_entity.type
_entity.pdbx_description
1 polymer ?
#
loop_
_entity_poly.entity_id
_entity_poly.type
_entity_poly.pdbx_seq_one_letter_code
_entity_poly.pdbx_strand_id
1 'polypeptide(L)'
;MPRKLVTVRQVSALTPIPGADRTVAASVDGWTCVVAIGEFKHGDRGLYFEIDSLLPGSDPRWAFLANPAPDGSNNGPTPDIRIRTRRVRGVVSQGLLMPLSKFPEVVAAVEGLSSEELKETSFEDMLKVRKFEDPSTLLPVSGGGTALPEFPYFILKTDQERVQNMPEVFDSHADEVFQESTKMDGSSMTVFYVRADSTHYPLLAPEIVNDTSGCFGVCSRNRTLVEGHPRSPPLFWSTARKLNLPTTLSALGRNVAIQGELCGSSIQANYEGFPKNTHDFFIFSVWDIDAQRYLPPREVHDEWAPRLGVPHVPVHGYRLLREIGGSVAELVKRAEGQGVNGRKREGIVLKREDGGFSFKAISNSYLIKHGE
;
A
#
# COMPACT_ATOMS: atom_id res chain seq x y z
N MET A 1 4.46 8.43 -4.03
CA MET A 1 4.56 7.94 -5.42
C MET A 1 3.75 6.66 -5.54
N PRO A 2 3.12 6.37 -6.70
CA PRO A 2 2.49 5.08 -6.92
C PRO A 2 3.53 3.96 -6.81
N ARG A 3 3.12 2.81 -6.25
CA ARG A 3 3.96 1.62 -6.12
C ARG A 3 4.42 1.15 -7.49
N LYS A 4 5.72 0.86 -7.65
CA LYS A 4 6.30 0.30 -8.87
C LYS A 4 6.28 -1.22 -8.77
N LEU A 5 5.52 -1.90 -9.63
CA LEU A 5 5.39 -3.36 -9.58
C LEU A 5 6.55 -4.08 -10.27
N VAL A 6 7.10 -3.48 -11.33
CA VAL A 6 8.11 -4.12 -12.17
C VAL A 6 9.28 -3.19 -12.38
N THR A 7 10.45 -3.56 -11.84
CA THR A 7 11.65 -2.70 -11.85
C THR A 7 12.90 -3.55 -12.11
N VAL A 8 13.94 -2.92 -12.67
CA VAL A 8 15.24 -3.60 -12.83
C VAL A 8 16.00 -3.50 -11.52
N ARG A 9 16.43 -4.65 -10.99
CA ARG A 9 17.14 -4.74 -9.71
C ARG A 9 18.38 -5.61 -9.83
N GLN A 10 19.29 -5.47 -8.87
CA GLN A 10 20.54 -6.22 -8.82
C GLN A 10 20.50 -7.32 -7.75
N VAL A 11 21.07 -8.48 -8.07
CA VAL A 11 21.26 -9.57 -7.10
C VAL A 11 22.44 -9.23 -6.19
N SER A 12 22.15 -8.99 -4.91
CA SER A 12 23.15 -8.65 -3.90
C SER A 12 23.74 -9.87 -3.20
N ALA A 13 23.03 -10.99 -3.16
CA ALA A 13 23.53 -12.24 -2.60
C ALA A 13 22.78 -13.45 -3.14
N LEU A 14 23.43 -14.61 -3.10
CA LEU A 14 22.84 -15.91 -3.37
C LEU A 14 23.15 -16.83 -2.19
N THR A 15 22.12 -17.22 -1.45
CA THR A 15 22.25 -18.06 -0.25
C THR A 15 21.71 -19.46 -0.56
N PRO A 16 22.52 -20.52 -0.41
CA PRO A 16 22.05 -21.90 -0.55
C PRO A 16 20.86 -22.19 0.36
N ILE A 17 19.85 -22.88 -0.17
CA ILE A 17 18.69 -23.32 0.61
C ILE A 17 18.99 -24.73 1.13
N PRO A 18 19.01 -24.96 2.46
CA PRO A 18 19.30 -26.29 3.00
C PRO A 18 18.38 -27.37 2.41
N GLY A 19 18.98 -28.41 1.84
CA GLY A 19 18.26 -29.52 1.22
C GLY A 19 17.61 -29.22 -0.13
N ALA A 20 17.96 -28.10 -0.78
CA ALA A 20 17.59 -27.82 -2.17
C ALA A 20 18.79 -28.05 -3.11
N ASP A 21 18.56 -28.77 -4.20
CA ASP A 21 19.55 -29.11 -5.24
C ASP A 21 19.32 -28.37 -6.56
N ARG A 22 18.16 -27.69 -6.69
CA ARG A 22 17.74 -26.99 -7.91
C ARG A 22 17.50 -25.50 -7.71
N THR A 23 17.41 -25.04 -6.47
CA THR A 23 17.02 -23.65 -6.15
C THR A 23 17.93 -23.01 -5.12
N VAL A 24 18.07 -21.70 -5.20
CA VAL A 24 18.88 -20.85 -4.32
C VAL A 24 18.06 -19.59 -3.97
N ALA A 25 18.32 -19.00 -2.80
CA ALA A 25 17.68 -17.75 -2.40
C ALA A 25 18.51 -16.56 -2.90
N ALA A 26 17.96 -15.80 -3.84
CA ALA A 26 18.53 -14.54 -4.31
C ALA A 26 18.04 -13.38 -3.44
N SER A 27 18.96 -12.55 -2.97
CA SER A 27 18.65 -11.28 -2.31
C SER A 27 18.64 -10.16 -3.34
N VAL A 28 17.56 -9.37 -3.33
CA VAL A 28 17.34 -8.25 -4.24
C VAL A 28 16.80 -7.09 -3.41
N ASP A 29 17.62 -6.06 -3.20
CA ASP A 29 17.38 -5.06 -2.16
C ASP A 29 17.07 -5.73 -0.80
N GLY A 30 15.93 -5.42 -0.18
CA GLY A 30 15.44 -6.07 1.03
C GLY A 30 14.55 -7.32 0.78
N TRP A 31 14.39 -7.75 -0.47
CA TRP A 31 13.58 -8.91 -0.83
C TRP A 31 14.40 -10.19 -0.94
N THR A 32 13.73 -11.32 -0.77
CA THR A 32 14.29 -12.65 -1.05
C THR A 32 13.42 -13.35 -2.09
N CYS A 33 14.03 -13.78 -3.20
CA CYS A 33 13.38 -14.53 -4.28
C CYS A 33 14.06 -15.87 -4.45
N VAL A 34 13.29 -16.95 -4.49
CA VAL A 34 13.85 -18.27 -4.80
C VAL A 34 13.94 -18.43 -6.31
N VAL A 35 15.16 -18.61 -6.80
CA VAL A 35 15.51 -18.75 -8.23
C VAL A 35 16.20 -20.09 -8.49
N ALA A 36 16.33 -20.48 -9.75
CA ALA A 36 17.06 -21.70 -10.11
C ALA A 36 18.57 -21.52 -9.90
N ILE A 37 19.27 -22.59 -9.48
CA ILE A 37 20.73 -22.57 -9.38
C ILE A 37 21.34 -22.31 -10.76
N GLY A 38 22.27 -21.36 -10.84
CA GLY A 38 22.95 -20.98 -12.08
C GLY A 38 22.18 -19.97 -12.95
N GLU A 39 20.94 -19.61 -12.60
CA GLU A 39 20.16 -18.60 -13.34
C GLU A 39 20.71 -17.18 -13.13
N PHE A 40 21.26 -16.91 -11.93
CA PHE A 40 21.87 -15.64 -11.56
C PHE A 40 23.20 -15.84 -10.84
N LYS A 41 24.03 -14.79 -10.86
CA LYS A 41 25.26 -14.60 -10.07
C LYS A 41 25.17 -13.30 -9.28
N HIS A 42 26.03 -13.16 -8.28
CA HIS A 42 26.19 -11.89 -7.56
C HIS A 42 26.52 -10.75 -8.53
N GLY A 43 25.79 -9.65 -8.44
CA GLY A 43 25.95 -8.47 -9.31
C GLY A 43 25.13 -8.52 -10.60
N ASP A 44 24.52 -9.65 -10.94
CA ASP A 44 23.63 -9.72 -12.11
C ASP A 44 22.41 -8.83 -11.91
N ARG A 45 21.97 -8.21 -13.00
CA ARG A 45 20.70 -7.47 -13.05
C ARG A 45 19.57 -8.37 -13.55
N GLY A 46 18.42 -8.26 -12.91
CA GLY A 46 17.20 -8.98 -13.26
C GLY A 46 16.00 -8.05 -13.25
N LEU A 47 14.95 -8.46 -13.95
CA LEU A 47 13.65 -7.80 -13.88
C LEU A 47 12.88 -8.39 -12.70
N TYR A 48 12.62 -7.56 -11.69
CA TYR A 48 11.94 -7.94 -10.47
C TYR A 48 10.47 -7.51 -10.51
N PHE A 49 9.58 -8.48 -10.27
CA PHE A 49 8.14 -8.30 -10.17
C PHE A 49 7.75 -8.45 -8.70
N GLU A 50 7.26 -7.38 -8.08
CA GLU A 50 6.85 -7.44 -6.68
C GLU A 50 5.62 -8.34 -6.46
N ILE A 51 5.40 -8.76 -5.21
CA ILE A 51 4.13 -9.37 -4.80
C ILE A 51 2.92 -8.50 -5.17
N ASP A 52 1.76 -9.10 -5.42
CA ASP A 52 0.58 -8.48 -6.03
C ASP A 52 0.70 -8.09 -7.51
N SER A 53 1.83 -8.33 -8.17
CA SER A 53 1.90 -8.23 -9.63
C SER A 53 0.96 -9.28 -10.25
N LEU A 54 0.07 -8.84 -11.12
CA LEU A 54 -0.84 -9.67 -11.91
C LEU A 54 -0.32 -9.73 -13.34
N LEU A 55 0.32 -10.85 -13.67
CA LEU A 55 0.98 -11.08 -14.95
C LEU A 55 -0.04 -11.53 -16.01
N PRO A 56 0.03 -11.02 -17.25
CA PRO A 56 -0.92 -11.38 -18.31
C PRO A 56 -0.75 -12.86 -18.69
N GLY A 57 -1.76 -13.69 -18.43
CA GLY A 57 -1.66 -15.15 -18.62
C GLY A 57 -1.38 -15.57 -20.08
N SER A 58 -1.70 -14.70 -21.04
CA SER A 58 -1.46 -14.91 -22.46
C SER A 58 0.01 -14.78 -22.89
N ASP A 59 0.89 -14.24 -22.04
CA ASP A 59 2.29 -14.05 -22.36
C ASP A 59 3.11 -15.32 -22.02
N PRO A 60 3.78 -15.95 -23.02
CA PRO A 60 4.44 -17.23 -22.85
C PRO A 60 5.63 -17.20 -21.89
N ARG A 61 6.16 -16.01 -21.55
CA ARG A 61 7.25 -15.87 -20.56
C ARG A 61 6.84 -16.39 -19.19
N TRP A 62 5.54 -16.43 -18.89
CA TRP A 62 4.99 -16.87 -17.61
C TRP A 62 4.51 -18.32 -17.61
N ALA A 63 4.63 -19.05 -18.72
CA ALA A 63 4.07 -20.39 -18.87
C ALA A 63 4.55 -21.37 -17.77
N PHE A 64 5.76 -21.18 -17.24
CA PHE A 64 6.31 -21.99 -16.13
C PHE A 64 5.61 -21.77 -14.78
N LEU A 65 4.85 -20.68 -14.63
CA LEU A 65 4.05 -20.36 -13.44
C LEU A 65 2.59 -20.78 -13.57
N ALA A 66 2.15 -21.14 -14.79
CA ALA A 66 0.79 -21.57 -15.02
C ALA A 66 0.52 -22.89 -14.30
N ASN A 67 -0.54 -22.92 -13.50
CA ASN A 67 -1.06 -24.17 -12.97
C ASN A 67 -1.97 -24.80 -14.03
N PRO A 68 -1.91 -26.13 -14.25
CA PRO A 68 -2.91 -26.83 -15.05
C PRO A 68 -4.32 -26.54 -14.53
N ALA A 69 -5.30 -26.41 -15.43
CA ALA A 69 -6.70 -26.32 -15.03
C ALA A 69 -7.09 -27.56 -14.20
N PRO A 70 -7.88 -27.42 -13.12
CA PRO A 70 -8.27 -28.54 -12.27
C PRO A 70 -8.96 -29.70 -13.01
N ASP A 71 -9.57 -29.42 -14.17
CA ASP A 71 -10.30 -30.37 -15.00
C ASP A 71 -9.51 -30.85 -16.23
N GLY A 72 -8.25 -30.44 -16.38
CA GLY A 72 -7.40 -30.78 -17.53
C GLY A 72 -7.87 -30.17 -18.87
N SER A 73 -8.87 -29.28 -18.85
CA SER A 73 -9.34 -28.61 -20.06
C SER A 73 -8.48 -27.37 -20.35
N ASN A 74 -7.89 -27.32 -21.54
CA ASN A 74 -7.13 -26.16 -22.04
C ASN A 74 -7.97 -25.26 -22.97
N ASN A 75 -9.30 -25.30 -22.84
CA ASN A 75 -10.21 -24.66 -23.81
C ASN A 75 -10.62 -23.22 -23.45
N GLY A 76 -9.98 -22.59 -22.45
CA GLY A 76 -10.22 -21.20 -22.06
C GLY A 76 -8.96 -20.33 -22.16
N PRO A 77 -9.09 -18.99 -22.17
CA PRO A 77 -7.94 -18.09 -22.11
C PRO A 77 -7.15 -18.35 -20.82
N THR A 78 -5.82 -18.41 -20.92
CA THR A 78 -4.94 -18.61 -19.78
C THR A 78 -5.19 -17.50 -18.75
N PRO A 79 -5.54 -17.84 -17.49
CA PRO A 79 -5.83 -16.84 -16.48
C PRO A 79 -4.56 -16.06 -16.13
N ASP A 80 -4.74 -14.79 -15.80
CA ASP A 80 -3.65 -13.97 -15.28
C ASP A 80 -3.08 -14.54 -13.98
N ILE A 81 -1.76 -14.38 -13.80
CA ILE A 81 -1.00 -15.03 -12.73
C ILE A 81 -0.64 -13.99 -11.68
N ARG A 82 -1.20 -14.11 -10.48
CA ARG A 82 -0.83 -13.26 -9.34
C ARG A 82 0.48 -13.77 -8.71
N ILE A 83 1.49 -12.91 -8.65
CA ILE A 83 2.70 -13.12 -7.84
C ILE A 83 2.35 -12.93 -6.37
N ARG A 84 2.72 -13.91 -5.55
CA ARG A 84 2.37 -13.98 -4.12
C ARG A 84 3.59 -14.34 -3.29
N THR A 85 3.56 -14.01 -2.01
CA THR A 85 4.47 -14.59 -1.01
C THR A 85 4.31 -16.10 -0.97
N ARG A 86 5.42 -16.83 -1.08
CA ARG A 86 5.46 -18.29 -0.94
C ARG A 86 6.49 -18.69 0.10
N ARG A 87 6.34 -19.91 0.64
CA ARG A 87 7.38 -20.55 1.43
C ARG A 87 7.93 -21.74 0.65
N VAL A 88 9.21 -21.71 0.32
CA VAL A 88 9.89 -22.78 -0.42
C VAL A 88 10.96 -23.36 0.51
N ARG A 89 10.77 -24.62 0.92
CA ARG A 89 11.69 -25.34 1.83
C ARG A 89 12.08 -24.51 3.06
N GLY A 90 11.09 -23.86 3.68
CA GLY A 90 11.28 -23.04 4.88
C GLY A 90 11.61 -21.56 4.63
N VAL A 91 12.15 -21.21 3.45
CA VAL A 91 12.52 -19.84 3.07
C VAL A 91 11.31 -19.08 2.53
N VAL A 92 11.13 -17.83 2.96
CA VAL A 92 10.13 -16.92 2.37
C VAL A 92 10.64 -16.42 1.03
N SER A 93 9.85 -16.60 -0.02
CA SER A 93 10.09 -16.11 -1.37
C SER A 93 9.02 -15.09 -1.72
N GLN A 94 9.42 -13.86 -2.01
CA GLN A 94 8.53 -12.76 -2.34
C GLN A 94 8.94 -12.14 -3.67
N GLY A 95 7.96 -11.98 -4.54
CA GLY A 95 8.17 -11.53 -5.91
C GLY A 95 8.68 -12.63 -6.84
N LEU A 96 8.92 -12.22 -8.08
CA LEU A 96 9.51 -13.03 -9.14
C LEU A 96 10.72 -12.27 -9.70
N LEU A 97 11.87 -12.92 -9.79
CA LEU A 97 13.06 -12.35 -10.43
C LEU A 97 13.33 -13.10 -11.73
N MET A 98 13.40 -12.37 -12.84
CA MET A 98 13.60 -12.96 -14.18
C MET A 98 14.83 -12.36 -14.86
N PRO A 99 15.61 -13.16 -15.61
CA PRO A 99 16.76 -12.65 -16.36
C PRO A 99 16.34 -11.56 -17.36
N LEU A 100 17.09 -10.44 -17.41
CA LEU A 100 16.81 -9.34 -18.34
C LEU A 100 16.83 -9.76 -19.81
N SER A 101 17.62 -10.78 -20.15
CA SER A 101 17.69 -11.32 -21.52
C SER A 101 16.35 -11.84 -22.06
N LYS A 102 15.36 -12.11 -21.18
CA LYS A 102 13.99 -12.47 -21.58
C LYS A 102 13.11 -11.26 -21.96
N PHE A 103 13.63 -10.04 -21.82
CA PHE A 103 12.90 -8.76 -22.00
C PHE A 103 13.74 -7.78 -22.84
N PRO A 104 13.96 -8.05 -24.15
CA PRO A 104 14.74 -7.16 -25.02
C PRO A 104 14.20 -5.72 -25.07
N GLU A 105 12.88 -5.55 -24.96
CA GLU A 105 12.22 -4.24 -24.89
C GLU A 105 12.60 -3.44 -23.63
N VAL A 106 12.81 -4.13 -22.50
CA VAL A 106 13.27 -3.50 -21.25
C VAL A 106 14.75 -3.19 -21.35
N VAL A 107 15.56 -4.11 -21.89
CA VAL A 107 17.00 -3.89 -22.10
C VAL A 107 17.26 -2.64 -22.94
N ALA A 108 16.51 -2.46 -24.02
CA ALA A 108 16.62 -1.27 -24.87
C ALA A 108 16.19 0.01 -24.12
N ALA A 109 15.18 -0.07 -23.26
CA ALA A 109 14.68 1.09 -22.53
C ALA A 109 15.57 1.54 -21.37
N VAL A 110 16.49 0.69 -20.90
CA VAL A 110 17.36 0.98 -19.76
C VAL A 110 18.81 1.28 -20.12
N GLU A 111 19.13 1.32 -21.41
CA GLU A 111 20.48 1.63 -21.88
C GLU A 111 20.91 3.02 -21.39
N GLY A 112 22.04 3.08 -20.68
CA GLY A 112 22.59 4.33 -20.14
C GLY A 112 22.03 4.78 -18.78
N LEU A 113 21.04 4.09 -18.22
CA LEU A 113 20.50 4.43 -16.90
C LEU A 113 21.42 4.01 -15.74
N SER A 114 21.53 4.87 -14.74
CA SER A 114 22.17 4.60 -13.45
C SER A 114 21.37 3.59 -12.61
N SER A 115 21.99 3.05 -11.56
CA SER A 115 21.31 2.08 -10.67
C SER A 115 20.10 2.70 -9.95
N GLU A 116 20.16 3.99 -9.64
CA GLU A 116 19.09 4.76 -9.01
C GLU A 116 17.94 4.97 -10.00
N GLU A 117 18.23 5.38 -11.23
CA GLU A 117 17.21 5.53 -12.29
C GLU A 117 16.52 4.20 -12.62
N LEU A 118 17.25 3.09 -12.60
CA LEU A 118 16.68 1.75 -12.80
C LEU A 118 15.65 1.37 -11.73
N LYS A 119 15.91 1.72 -10.45
CA LYS A 119 14.98 1.50 -9.33
C LYS A 119 13.74 2.39 -9.45
N GLU A 120 13.89 3.56 -10.05
CA GLU A 120 12.82 4.53 -10.24
C GLU A 120 11.99 4.33 -11.51
N THR A 121 12.48 3.52 -12.46
CA THR A 121 11.79 3.25 -13.73
C THR A 121 10.91 1.99 -13.62
N SER A 122 9.59 2.16 -13.78
CA SER A 122 8.66 1.02 -13.84
C SER A 122 8.40 0.53 -15.27
N PHE A 123 8.30 -0.78 -15.44
CA PHE A 123 8.01 -1.46 -16.71
C PHE A 123 6.64 -2.15 -16.73
N GLU A 124 5.79 -1.87 -15.75
CA GLU A 124 4.48 -2.54 -15.61
C GLU A 124 3.55 -2.28 -16.80
N ASP A 125 3.46 -1.05 -17.29
CA ASP A 125 2.65 -0.71 -18.47
C ASP A 125 3.19 -1.36 -19.74
N MET A 126 4.52 -1.32 -19.93
CA MET A 126 5.20 -1.93 -21.08
C MET A 126 4.89 -3.44 -21.16
N LEU A 127 4.84 -4.11 -20.01
CA LEU A 127 4.63 -5.55 -19.90
C LEU A 127 3.18 -5.93 -19.60
N LYS A 128 2.27 -4.94 -19.56
CA LYS A 128 0.84 -5.11 -19.23
C LYS A 128 0.63 -5.83 -17.88
N VAL A 129 1.55 -5.65 -16.94
CA VAL A 129 1.44 -6.13 -15.57
C VAL A 129 0.56 -5.16 -14.81
N ARG A 130 -0.45 -5.69 -14.11
CA ARG A 130 -1.38 -4.89 -13.32
C ARG A 130 -1.17 -5.17 -11.84
N LYS A 131 -1.63 -4.27 -10.97
CA LYS A 131 -1.75 -4.58 -9.55
C LYS A 131 -2.96 -5.48 -9.34
N PHE A 132 -2.80 -6.57 -8.62
CA PHE A 132 -3.93 -7.33 -8.10
C PHE A 132 -4.65 -6.48 -7.04
N GLU A 133 -5.95 -6.27 -7.23
CA GLU A 133 -6.83 -5.68 -6.23
C GLU A 133 -7.80 -6.76 -5.76
N ASP A 134 -7.91 -6.94 -4.44
CA ASP A 134 -8.86 -7.90 -3.89
C ASP A 134 -10.28 -7.45 -4.25
N PRO A 135 -11.13 -8.31 -4.87
CA PRO A 135 -12.49 -7.95 -5.24
C PRO A 135 -13.34 -7.41 -4.09
N SER A 136 -13.06 -7.82 -2.84
CA SER A 136 -13.74 -7.30 -1.65
C SER A 136 -13.39 -5.83 -1.33
N THR A 137 -12.28 -5.33 -1.86
CA THR A 137 -11.87 -3.91 -1.75
C THR A 137 -12.40 -3.04 -2.89
N LEU A 138 -12.90 -3.66 -3.96
CA LEU A 138 -13.40 -2.94 -5.12
C LEU A 138 -14.78 -2.34 -4.81
N LEU A 139 -14.97 -1.10 -5.26
CA LEU A 139 -16.30 -0.52 -5.29
C LEU A 139 -17.19 -1.34 -6.24
N PRO A 140 -18.48 -1.54 -5.94
CA PRO A 140 -19.37 -2.26 -6.83
C PRO A 140 -19.42 -1.57 -8.20
N VAL A 141 -18.93 -2.24 -9.23
CA VAL A 141 -18.95 -1.73 -10.62
C VAL A 141 -20.34 -1.90 -11.24
N SER A 142 -21.09 -2.90 -10.78
CA SER A 142 -22.38 -3.36 -11.31
C SER A 142 -23.61 -2.55 -10.86
N GLY A 143 -23.42 -1.31 -10.42
CA GLY A 143 -24.49 -0.34 -10.22
C GLY A 143 -24.70 0.50 -11.48
N GLY A 144 -25.93 0.55 -11.99
CA GLY A 144 -26.35 1.60 -12.93
C GLY A 144 -26.10 2.97 -12.29
N GLY A 145 -25.39 3.86 -12.98
CA GLY A 145 -24.96 5.14 -12.45
C GLY A 145 -23.76 5.70 -13.22
N THR A 146 -23.53 7.00 -13.10
CA THR A 146 -22.36 7.68 -13.69
C THR A 146 -21.08 7.24 -12.98
N ALA A 147 -19.93 7.53 -13.58
CA ALA A 147 -18.65 7.31 -12.91
C ALA A 147 -18.57 8.19 -11.65
N LEU A 148 -17.98 7.65 -10.57
CA LEU A 148 -17.66 8.47 -9.41
C LEU A 148 -16.54 9.45 -9.75
N PRO A 149 -16.52 10.66 -9.16
CA PRO A 149 -15.44 11.60 -9.41
C PRO A 149 -14.07 11.06 -8.97
N GLU A 150 -13.03 11.56 -9.64
CA GLU A 150 -11.64 11.23 -9.28
C GLU A 150 -11.30 11.71 -7.87
N PHE A 151 -10.29 11.07 -7.27
CA PHE A 151 -9.74 11.53 -5.99
C PHE A 151 -9.12 12.94 -6.17
N PRO A 152 -9.32 13.90 -5.25
CA PRO A 152 -8.83 15.27 -5.46
C PRO A 152 -7.30 15.31 -5.54
N TYR A 153 -6.76 15.83 -6.65
CA TYR A 153 -5.33 15.75 -6.95
C TYR A 153 -4.45 16.58 -6.01
N PHE A 154 -5.02 17.57 -5.33
CA PHE A 154 -4.34 18.42 -4.33
C PHE A 154 -4.29 17.79 -2.93
N ILE A 155 -4.78 16.55 -2.79
CA ILE A 155 -4.65 15.73 -1.59
C ILE A 155 -3.78 14.52 -1.96
N LEU A 156 -2.69 14.28 -1.23
CA LEU A 156 -1.88 13.08 -1.45
C LEU A 156 -2.63 11.82 -1.02
N LYS A 157 -2.52 10.76 -1.81
CA LYS A 157 -3.03 9.44 -1.43
C LYS A 157 -2.20 8.85 -0.28
N THR A 158 -2.78 7.86 0.39
CA THR A 158 -2.28 7.23 1.62
C THR A 158 -1.26 6.11 1.37
N ASP A 159 -0.71 6.01 0.15
CA ASP A 159 0.26 4.98 -0.20
C ASP A 159 1.55 5.15 0.62
N GLN A 160 2.08 4.02 1.07
CA GLN A 160 3.31 3.93 1.85
C GLN A 160 4.22 2.89 1.19
N GLU A 161 5.46 3.28 0.95
CA GLU A 161 6.48 2.42 0.34
C GLU A 161 6.92 1.32 1.32
N ARG A 162 7.26 0.14 0.81
CA ARG A 162 7.73 -0.99 1.62
C ARG A 162 9.22 -0.81 1.94
N VAL A 163 9.60 -1.09 3.18
CA VAL A 163 11.00 -1.03 3.64
C VAL A 163 11.96 -1.85 2.77
N GLN A 164 11.49 -2.97 2.19
CA GLN A 164 12.30 -3.81 1.32
C GLN A 164 12.82 -3.09 0.05
N ASN A 165 12.14 -2.03 -0.38
CA ASN A 165 12.52 -1.24 -1.56
C ASN A 165 13.54 -0.14 -1.26
N MET A 166 13.84 0.10 0.03
CA MET A 166 14.66 1.20 0.51
C MET A 166 15.67 0.75 1.58
N PRO A 167 16.50 -0.28 1.33
CA PRO A 167 17.50 -0.73 2.32
C PRO A 167 18.44 0.41 2.80
N GLU A 168 18.67 1.43 1.98
CA GLU A 168 19.45 2.63 2.31
C GLU A 168 18.81 3.53 3.40
N VAL A 169 17.55 3.29 3.77
CA VAL A 169 16.85 4.08 4.79
C VAL A 169 17.59 4.08 6.14
N PHE A 170 18.32 3.01 6.44
CA PHE A 170 19.10 2.90 7.67
C PHE A 170 20.38 3.73 7.63
N ASP A 171 20.88 4.08 6.45
CA ASP A 171 22.07 4.93 6.32
C ASP A 171 21.70 6.41 6.43
N SER A 172 20.58 6.82 5.83
CA SER A 172 20.16 8.22 5.77
C SER A 172 19.24 8.65 6.92
N HIS A 173 18.51 7.73 7.55
CA HIS A 173 17.47 8.06 8.54
C HIS A 173 17.65 7.36 9.90
N ALA A 174 18.76 6.64 10.15
CA ALA A 174 19.00 5.92 11.42
C ALA A 174 18.82 6.78 12.68
N ASP A 175 19.23 8.04 12.57
CA ASP A 175 19.34 9.00 13.68
C ASP A 175 18.14 9.95 13.75
N GLU A 176 17.13 9.72 12.92
CA GLU A 176 15.88 10.48 12.94
C GLU A 176 14.82 9.75 13.78
N VAL A 177 13.93 10.52 14.40
CA VAL A 177 12.85 10.01 15.22
C VAL A 177 11.65 9.66 14.35
N PHE A 178 11.11 8.45 14.55
CA PHE A 178 9.91 7.97 13.88
C PHE A 178 8.82 7.61 14.89
N GLN A 179 7.58 7.98 14.56
CA GLN A 179 6.37 7.38 15.11
C GLN A 179 6.23 5.95 14.55
N GLU A 180 6.11 4.96 15.45
CA GLU A 180 5.69 3.61 15.09
C GLU A 180 4.21 3.42 15.36
N SER A 181 3.43 3.00 14.37
CA SER A 181 2.01 2.68 14.54
C SER A 181 1.65 1.32 13.94
N THR A 182 0.60 0.68 14.47
CA THR A 182 0.02 -0.51 13.84
C THR A 182 -0.51 -0.13 12.46
N LYS A 183 -0.14 -0.93 11.45
CA LYS A 183 -0.86 -0.93 10.18
C LYS A 183 -2.11 -1.79 10.34
N MET A 184 -3.27 -1.14 10.34
CA MET A 184 -4.56 -1.82 10.41
C MET A 184 -5.01 -2.26 9.02
N ASP A 185 -5.66 -3.43 8.94
CA ASP A 185 -6.24 -3.95 7.70
C ASP A 185 -7.71 -3.52 7.58
N GLY A 186 -7.96 -2.52 6.75
CA GLY A 186 -9.29 -1.99 6.48
C GLY A 186 -9.39 -1.39 5.09
N SER A 187 -10.16 -0.31 4.97
CA SER A 187 -10.23 0.48 3.75
C SER A 187 -9.79 1.90 4.01
N SER A 188 -8.80 2.37 3.25
CA SER A 188 -8.37 3.76 3.30
C SER A 188 -9.54 4.69 3.04
N MET A 189 -9.76 5.62 3.96
CA MET A 189 -10.80 6.64 3.90
C MET A 189 -10.16 8.01 4.11
N THR A 190 -10.53 8.96 3.25
CA THR A 190 -10.13 10.37 3.40
C THR A 190 -11.39 11.20 3.58
N VAL A 191 -11.40 12.09 4.57
CA VAL A 191 -12.47 13.05 4.81
C VAL A 191 -11.85 14.43 4.80
N PHE A 192 -12.38 15.34 3.99
CA PHE A 192 -11.79 16.67 3.84
C PHE A 192 -12.82 17.78 3.92
N TYR A 193 -12.34 18.99 4.21
CA TYR A 193 -13.10 20.22 4.05
C TYR A 193 -12.24 21.24 3.29
N VAL A 194 -12.86 21.89 2.31
CA VAL A 194 -12.26 22.99 1.54
C VAL A 194 -13.21 24.17 1.61
N ARG A 195 -12.76 25.30 2.14
CA ARG A 195 -13.53 26.55 2.22
C ARG A 195 -13.89 27.06 0.82
N ALA A 196 -15.01 27.75 0.71
CA ALA A 196 -15.48 28.32 -0.56
C ALA A 196 -14.53 29.39 -1.13
N ASP A 197 -13.75 30.06 -0.27
CA ASP A 197 -12.74 31.06 -0.64
C ASP A 197 -11.38 30.47 -1.03
N SER A 198 -11.22 29.14 -0.94
CA SER A 198 -9.98 28.46 -1.27
C SER A 198 -9.71 28.44 -2.77
N THR A 199 -8.45 28.58 -3.16
CA THR A 199 -7.98 28.32 -4.54
C THR A 199 -8.23 26.88 -4.97
N HIS A 200 -8.42 25.96 -4.02
CA HIS A 200 -8.72 24.55 -4.29
C HIS A 200 -10.20 24.27 -4.53
N TYR A 201 -11.09 25.17 -4.12
CA TYR A 201 -12.54 24.96 -4.23
C TYR A 201 -13.03 24.79 -5.68
N PRO A 202 -12.58 25.58 -6.67
CA PRO A 202 -12.99 25.40 -8.07
C PRO A 202 -12.50 24.11 -8.72
N LEU A 203 -11.56 23.40 -8.07
CA LEU A 203 -10.99 22.14 -8.54
C LEU A 203 -11.80 20.91 -8.08
N LEU A 204 -12.78 21.12 -7.21
CA LEU A 204 -13.65 20.07 -6.72
C LEU A 204 -14.63 19.62 -7.81
N ALA A 205 -14.98 18.35 -7.76
CA ALA A 205 -16.00 17.81 -8.64
C ALA A 205 -17.36 18.49 -8.33
N PRO A 206 -18.11 18.98 -9.33
CA PRO A 206 -19.39 19.66 -9.11
C PRO A 206 -20.40 18.82 -8.31
N GLU A 207 -20.34 17.50 -8.43
CA GLU A 207 -21.23 16.53 -7.79
C GLU A 207 -21.10 16.50 -6.25
N ILE A 208 -20.01 17.02 -5.69
CA ILE A 208 -19.79 17.02 -4.24
C ILE A 208 -19.92 18.38 -3.58
N VAL A 209 -20.01 19.46 -4.36
CA VAL A 209 -20.13 20.82 -3.84
C VAL A 209 -21.45 20.96 -3.08
N ASN A 210 -21.39 21.20 -1.76
CA ASN A 210 -22.54 20.98 -0.87
C ASN A 210 -22.88 22.10 0.13
N ASP A 211 -22.07 23.15 0.24
CA ASP A 211 -22.33 24.25 1.18
C ASP A 211 -21.82 25.58 0.57
N THR A 212 -22.42 26.70 0.94
CA THR A 212 -21.99 28.03 0.51
C THR A 212 -20.71 28.49 1.22
N SER A 213 -20.42 27.93 2.40
CA SER A 213 -19.22 28.20 3.19
C SER A 213 -18.00 27.36 2.76
N GLY A 214 -18.24 26.22 2.11
CA GLY A 214 -17.19 25.29 1.69
C GLY A 214 -17.75 23.95 1.21
N CYS A 215 -16.88 22.98 1.07
CA CYS A 215 -17.24 21.65 0.58
C CYS A 215 -16.63 20.60 1.50
N PHE A 216 -17.49 19.80 2.12
CA PHE A 216 -17.10 18.59 2.82
C PHE A 216 -17.09 17.39 1.88
N GLY A 217 -16.00 16.64 1.81
CA GLY A 217 -15.89 15.48 0.92
C GLY A 217 -15.44 14.22 1.65
N VAL A 218 -15.87 13.07 1.13
CA VAL A 218 -15.47 11.73 1.59
C VAL A 218 -14.94 10.94 0.40
N CYS A 219 -13.78 10.32 0.56
CA CYS A 219 -13.13 9.52 -0.48
C CYS A 219 -12.83 8.11 0.03
N SER A 220 -12.90 7.15 -0.90
CA SER A 220 -12.16 5.89 -0.77
C SER A 220 -10.68 6.10 -1.14
N ARG A 221 -9.90 5.03 -1.24
CA ARG A 221 -8.51 5.08 -1.71
C ARG A 221 -8.34 5.79 -3.07
N ASN A 222 -9.30 5.63 -3.98
CA ASN A 222 -9.13 6.01 -5.39
C ASN A 222 -10.19 6.95 -5.94
N ARG A 223 -11.32 7.15 -5.25
CA ARG A 223 -12.46 7.92 -5.77
C ARG A 223 -13.06 8.79 -4.69
N THR A 224 -13.57 9.93 -5.12
CA THR A 224 -14.47 10.75 -4.30
C THR A 224 -15.85 10.10 -4.30
N LEU A 225 -16.45 9.93 -3.12
CA LEU A 225 -17.73 9.25 -2.93
C LEU A 225 -18.84 10.29 -2.86
N VAL A 226 -19.84 10.16 -3.73
CA VAL A 226 -21.06 10.99 -3.70
C VAL A 226 -22.09 10.33 -2.77
N GLU A 227 -22.64 11.07 -1.80
CA GLU A 227 -23.61 10.55 -0.83
C GLU A 227 -24.88 10.04 -1.55
N GLY A 228 -25.33 8.83 -1.22
CA GLY A 228 -26.51 8.20 -1.87
C GLY A 228 -26.28 7.65 -3.29
N HIS A 229 -25.10 7.82 -3.88
CA HIS A 229 -24.80 7.29 -5.21
C HIS A 229 -24.66 5.74 -5.20
N PRO A 230 -25.21 4.99 -6.18
CA PRO A 230 -25.19 3.52 -6.19
C PRO A 230 -23.80 2.87 -6.14
N ARG A 231 -22.77 3.58 -6.63
CA ARG A 231 -21.36 3.13 -6.59
C ARG A 231 -20.60 3.58 -5.34
N SER A 232 -21.19 4.43 -4.50
CA SER A 232 -20.61 4.88 -3.23
C SER A 232 -21.01 3.90 -2.13
N PRO A 233 -20.05 3.23 -1.45
CA PRO A 233 -20.40 2.39 -0.31
C PRO A 233 -20.93 3.29 0.82
N PRO A 234 -22.15 3.02 1.33
CA PRO A 234 -22.80 3.90 2.32
C PRO A 234 -22.03 3.98 3.64
N LEU A 235 -21.18 3.00 3.93
CA LEU A 235 -20.43 2.91 5.17
C LEU A 235 -19.45 4.09 5.38
N PHE A 236 -18.86 4.62 4.32
CA PHE A 236 -17.91 5.74 4.42
C PHE A 236 -18.61 7.01 4.90
N TRP A 237 -19.70 7.39 4.22
CA TRP A 237 -20.49 8.57 4.59
C TRP A 237 -21.15 8.41 5.96
N SER A 238 -21.77 7.27 6.23
CA SER A 238 -22.41 7.03 7.54
C SER A 238 -21.40 7.06 8.69
N THR A 239 -20.18 6.57 8.51
CA THR A 239 -19.11 6.68 9.51
C THR A 239 -18.68 8.14 9.72
N ALA A 240 -18.47 8.90 8.64
CA ALA A 240 -18.10 10.32 8.74
C ALA A 240 -19.18 11.16 9.47
N ARG A 241 -20.47 10.86 9.20
CA ARG A 241 -21.62 11.49 9.86
C ARG A 241 -21.71 11.10 11.33
N LYS A 242 -21.54 9.81 11.65
CA LYS A 242 -21.55 9.30 13.04
C LYS A 242 -20.49 9.98 13.91
N LEU A 243 -19.33 10.28 13.32
CA LEU A 243 -18.22 11.00 13.98
C LEU A 243 -18.38 12.53 13.96
N ASN A 244 -19.50 13.06 13.45
CA ASN A 244 -19.75 14.49 13.33
C ASN A 244 -18.65 15.28 12.59
N LEU A 245 -17.94 14.62 11.65
CA LEU A 245 -16.85 15.24 10.89
C LEU A 245 -17.29 16.41 10.00
N PRO A 246 -18.48 16.42 9.36
CA PRO A 246 -18.92 17.57 8.58
C PRO A 246 -18.92 18.88 9.37
N THR A 247 -19.51 18.86 10.56
CA THR A 247 -19.59 20.03 11.44
C THR A 247 -18.24 20.35 12.07
N THR A 248 -17.50 19.34 12.50
CA THR A 248 -16.23 19.56 13.20
C THR A 248 -15.18 20.14 12.25
N LEU A 249 -15.08 19.62 11.02
CA LEU A 249 -14.12 20.11 10.03
C LEU A 249 -14.47 21.50 9.51
N SER A 250 -15.74 21.78 9.22
CA SER A 250 -16.14 23.11 8.77
C SER A 250 -15.85 24.18 9.81
N ALA A 251 -16.08 23.87 11.10
CA ALA A 251 -15.79 24.76 12.22
C ALA A 251 -14.30 25.04 12.44
N LEU A 252 -13.38 24.24 11.87
CA LEU A 252 -11.94 24.53 11.94
C LEU A 252 -11.57 25.77 11.12
N GLY A 253 -12.35 26.11 10.09
CA GLY A 253 -12.01 27.18 9.15
C GLY A 253 -10.71 26.93 8.40
N ARG A 254 -10.31 25.67 8.18
CA ARG A 254 -9.06 25.26 7.50
C ARG A 254 -9.35 24.33 6.32
N ASN A 255 -8.52 24.42 5.27
CA ASN A 255 -8.51 23.45 4.18
C ASN A 255 -7.66 22.25 4.60
N VAL A 256 -8.30 21.17 5.01
CA VAL A 256 -7.60 19.98 5.53
C VAL A 256 -8.25 18.69 5.06
N ALA A 257 -7.44 17.64 4.94
CA ALA A 257 -7.91 16.28 4.73
C ALA A 257 -7.40 15.37 5.85
N ILE A 258 -8.35 14.76 6.57
CA ILE A 258 -8.07 13.70 7.54
C ILE A 258 -8.00 12.37 6.78
N GLN A 259 -6.96 11.60 7.06
CA GLN A 259 -6.75 10.29 6.46
C GLN A 259 -6.63 9.23 7.53
N GLY A 260 -7.31 8.12 7.30
CA GLY A 260 -7.41 7.04 8.26
C GLY A 260 -7.83 5.73 7.61
N GLU A 261 -7.90 4.71 8.44
CA GLU A 261 -8.36 3.38 8.04
C GLU A 261 -9.78 3.16 8.57
N LEU A 262 -10.72 2.91 7.67
CA LEU A 262 -12.06 2.46 8.01
C LEU A 262 -12.01 0.94 8.24
N CYS A 263 -12.17 0.51 9.47
CA CYS A 263 -12.14 -0.89 9.88
C CYS A 263 -13.51 -1.33 10.40
N GLY A 264 -13.79 -2.62 10.32
CA GLY A 264 -15.00 -3.16 10.93
C GLY A 264 -15.36 -4.57 10.46
N SER A 265 -16.43 -5.08 11.06
CA SER A 265 -16.84 -6.49 10.94
C SER A 265 -17.22 -6.97 9.54
N SER A 266 -17.44 -6.06 8.59
CA SER A 266 -17.75 -6.38 7.20
C SER A 266 -16.69 -5.90 6.20
N ILE A 267 -15.51 -5.50 6.68
CA ILE A 267 -14.41 -4.98 5.87
C ILE A 267 -13.24 -5.97 5.95
N GLN A 268 -12.59 -6.27 4.83
CA GLN A 268 -11.33 -7.04 4.78
C GLN A 268 -11.37 -8.35 5.58
N ALA A 269 -12.42 -9.14 5.35
CA ALA A 269 -12.68 -10.39 6.07
C ALA A 269 -12.68 -10.25 7.62
N ASN A 270 -12.84 -9.02 8.14
CA ASN A 270 -12.73 -8.68 9.54
C ASN A 270 -11.42 -9.16 10.18
N TYR A 271 -10.29 -8.90 9.51
CA TYR A 271 -8.98 -9.37 9.96
C TYR A 271 -8.69 -8.99 11.43
N GLU A 272 -9.00 -7.75 11.77
CA GLU A 272 -8.82 -7.15 13.09
C GLU A 272 -9.87 -7.59 14.13
N GLY A 273 -10.86 -8.43 13.78
CA GLY A 273 -11.75 -9.08 14.74
C GLY A 273 -12.79 -8.19 15.43
N PHE A 274 -13.28 -7.16 14.74
CA PHE A 274 -14.34 -6.29 15.23
C PHE A 274 -15.65 -7.07 15.48
N PRO A 275 -16.41 -6.75 16.56
CA PRO A 275 -17.73 -7.34 16.80
C PRO A 275 -18.69 -7.10 15.63
N LYS A 276 -19.64 -8.01 15.43
CA LYS A 276 -20.63 -7.92 14.35
C LYS A 276 -21.34 -6.56 14.34
N ASN A 277 -21.44 -5.97 13.15
CA ASN A 277 -22.04 -4.65 12.89
C ASN A 277 -21.32 -3.47 13.57
N THR A 278 -20.06 -3.65 13.98
CA THR A 278 -19.22 -2.54 14.44
C THR A 278 -18.23 -2.14 13.36
N HIS A 279 -18.09 -0.83 13.20
CA HIS A 279 -17.20 -0.16 12.28
C HIS A 279 -16.72 1.13 12.91
N ASP A 280 -15.47 1.47 12.66
CA ASP A 280 -14.86 2.69 13.16
C ASP A 280 -13.80 3.20 12.18
N PHE A 281 -13.51 4.50 12.27
CA PHE A 281 -12.50 5.15 11.45
C PHE A 281 -11.32 5.57 12.32
N PHE A 282 -10.14 5.02 12.00
CA PHE A 282 -8.93 5.26 12.76
C PHE A 282 -8.03 6.25 12.02
N ILE A 283 -7.93 7.48 12.51
CA ILE A 283 -7.05 8.49 11.91
C ILE A 283 -5.58 8.05 12.03
N PHE A 284 -4.80 8.31 10.97
CA PHE A 284 -3.35 8.14 11.00
C PHE A 284 -2.59 9.36 10.49
N SER A 285 -3.20 10.22 9.68
CA SER A 285 -2.54 11.40 9.11
C SER A 285 -3.54 12.55 8.92
N VAL A 286 -3.01 13.78 8.91
CA VAL A 286 -3.73 14.97 8.46
C VAL A 286 -2.88 15.65 7.39
N TRP A 287 -3.50 15.95 6.25
CA TRP A 287 -2.92 16.70 5.15
C TRP A 287 -3.40 18.15 5.23
N ASP A 288 -2.45 19.08 5.34
CA ASP A 288 -2.72 20.51 5.18
C ASP A 288 -2.78 20.82 3.69
N ILE A 289 -3.99 21.13 3.20
CA ILE A 289 -4.22 21.34 1.77
C ILE A 289 -3.56 22.64 1.31
N ASP A 290 -3.57 23.69 2.13
CA ASP A 290 -2.99 24.98 1.74
C ASP A 290 -1.45 24.89 1.72
N ALA A 291 -0.85 24.23 2.72
CA ALA A 291 0.61 24.09 2.82
C ALA A 291 1.18 22.90 2.02
N GLN A 292 0.32 22.07 1.40
CA GLN A 292 0.69 20.87 0.64
C GLN A 292 1.71 19.98 1.40
N ARG A 293 1.41 19.70 2.68
CA ARG A 293 2.25 18.84 3.53
C ARG A 293 1.42 18.08 4.56
N TYR A 294 1.96 16.94 4.98
CA TYR A 294 1.44 16.27 6.17
C TYR A 294 1.78 17.06 7.42
N LEU A 295 0.87 17.05 8.40
CA LEU A 295 1.17 17.53 9.74
C LEU A 295 2.08 16.54 10.48
N PRO A 296 2.90 17.01 11.43
CA PRO A 296 3.70 16.15 12.28
C PRO A 296 2.86 15.03 12.92
N PRO A 297 3.27 13.75 12.87
CA PRO A 297 2.47 12.64 13.38
C PRO A 297 2.12 12.76 14.87
N ARG A 298 2.97 13.44 15.65
CA ARG A 298 2.72 13.75 17.06
C ARG A 298 1.56 14.71 17.24
N GLU A 299 1.52 15.80 16.47
CA GLU A 299 0.39 16.73 16.46
C GLU A 299 -0.90 16.01 16.08
N VAL A 300 -0.84 15.12 15.07
CA VAL A 300 -2.00 14.34 14.63
C VAL A 300 -2.55 13.44 15.75
N HIS A 301 -1.66 12.75 16.46
CA HIS A 301 -2.02 11.84 17.54
C HIS A 301 -2.49 12.57 18.82
N ASP A 302 -1.73 13.56 19.29
CA ASP A 302 -1.93 14.20 20.59
C ASP A 302 -2.97 15.32 20.56
N GLU A 303 -3.18 15.96 19.39
CA GLU A 303 -4.05 17.14 19.27
C GLU A 303 -5.24 16.89 18.34
N TRP A 304 -4.99 16.44 17.11
CA TRP A 304 -6.07 16.32 16.11
C TRP A 304 -7.04 15.19 16.42
N ALA A 305 -6.55 13.99 16.71
CA ALA A 305 -7.40 12.84 17.01
C ALA A 305 -8.37 13.14 18.19
N PRO A 306 -7.91 13.67 19.34
CA PRO A 306 -8.80 14.09 20.43
C PRO A 306 -9.74 15.23 20.03
N ARG A 307 -9.24 16.27 19.35
CA ARG A 307 -10.05 17.43 18.93
C ARG A 307 -11.20 17.04 18.01
N LEU A 308 -10.98 16.05 17.16
CA LEU A 308 -11.96 15.54 16.21
C LEU A 308 -12.88 14.47 16.80
N GLY A 309 -12.56 13.94 17.99
CA GLY A 309 -13.27 12.79 18.56
C GLY A 309 -13.11 11.51 17.72
N VAL A 310 -11.99 11.37 17.01
CA VAL A 310 -11.69 10.22 16.14
C VAL A 310 -10.57 9.41 16.77
N PRO A 311 -10.72 8.09 16.98
CA PRO A 311 -9.63 7.27 17.50
C PRO A 311 -8.45 7.27 16.53
N HIS A 312 -7.23 7.33 17.04
CA HIS A 312 -6.03 7.16 16.22
C HIS A 312 -5.71 5.67 16.05
N VAL A 313 -5.06 5.28 14.95
CA VAL A 313 -4.44 3.94 14.86
C VAL A 313 -3.50 3.71 16.05
N PRO A 314 -3.34 2.49 16.59
CA PRO A 314 -2.48 2.27 17.75
C PRO A 314 -1.05 2.76 17.54
N VAL A 315 -0.57 3.67 18.39
CA VAL A 315 0.80 4.21 18.37
C VAL A 315 1.65 3.50 19.42
N HIS A 316 2.82 3.00 19.01
CA HIS A 316 3.77 2.25 19.84
C HIS A 316 4.93 3.10 20.37
N GLY A 317 4.94 4.39 20.03
CA GLY A 317 5.87 5.39 20.53
C GLY A 317 6.67 6.08 19.44
N TYR A 318 7.64 6.89 19.89
CA TYR A 318 8.53 7.68 19.05
C TYR A 318 9.96 7.35 19.44
N ARG A 319 10.74 6.86 18.49
CA ARG A 319 12.11 6.37 18.73
C ARG A 319 12.97 6.65 17.52
N LEU A 320 14.28 6.64 17.72
CA LEU A 320 15.22 6.68 16.60
C LEU A 320 15.03 5.43 15.74
N LEU A 321 15.16 5.54 14.42
CA LEU A 321 14.98 4.39 13.53
C LEU A 321 15.90 3.21 13.93
N ARG A 322 17.16 3.50 14.27
CA ARG A 322 18.13 2.50 14.74
C ARG A 322 17.70 1.74 16.01
N GLU A 323 16.83 2.32 16.83
CA GLU A 323 16.27 1.66 18.03
C GLU A 323 15.03 0.83 17.70
N ILE A 324 14.33 1.15 16.61
CA ILE A 324 13.19 0.39 16.10
C ILE A 324 13.71 -0.88 15.39
N GLY A 325 14.71 -0.72 14.53
CA GLY A 325 15.47 -1.79 13.88
C GLY A 325 16.53 -1.24 12.93
N GLY A 326 17.70 -1.89 12.87
CA GLY A 326 18.85 -1.47 12.06
C GLY A 326 18.94 -2.15 10.70
N SER A 327 17.96 -2.96 10.31
CA SER A 327 17.92 -3.62 9.00
C SER A 327 16.49 -3.93 8.55
N VAL A 328 16.32 -4.18 7.24
CA VAL A 328 15.04 -4.62 6.65
C VAL A 328 14.52 -5.86 7.38
N ALA A 329 15.37 -6.84 7.63
CA ALA A 329 15.00 -8.10 8.29
C ALA A 329 14.48 -7.86 9.71
N GLU A 330 15.11 -6.94 10.46
CA GLU A 330 14.65 -6.57 11.79
C GLU A 330 13.30 -5.87 11.77
N LEU A 331 13.07 -4.93 10.84
CA LEU A 331 11.78 -4.25 10.72
C LEU A 331 10.66 -5.19 10.25
N VAL A 332 10.93 -6.12 9.34
CA VAL A 332 9.97 -7.16 8.93
C VAL A 332 9.65 -8.10 10.10
N LYS A 333 10.66 -8.49 10.89
CA LYS A 333 10.44 -9.26 12.11
C LYS A 333 9.64 -8.47 13.14
N ARG A 334 9.92 -7.17 13.28
CA ARG A 334 9.18 -6.26 14.16
C ARG A 334 7.74 -6.08 13.69
N ALA A 335 7.45 -6.10 12.39
CA ALA A 335 6.09 -6.01 11.87
C ALA A 335 5.19 -7.17 12.35
N GLU A 336 5.77 -8.34 12.66
CA GLU A 336 5.05 -9.41 13.36
C GLU A 336 4.56 -8.94 14.74
N GLY A 337 3.41 -9.44 15.19
CA GLY A 337 2.90 -9.13 16.53
C GLY A 337 1.38 -9.08 16.60
N GLN A 338 0.88 -8.67 17.76
CA GLN A 338 -0.54 -8.44 17.97
C GLN A 338 -0.94 -7.05 17.44
N GLY A 339 -2.11 -7.02 16.79
CA GLY A 339 -2.81 -5.82 16.34
C GLY A 339 -3.90 -5.47 17.33
N VAL A 340 -5.09 -5.17 16.84
CA VAL A 340 -6.24 -4.86 17.72
C VAL A 340 -7.08 -6.12 18.01
N ASN A 341 -7.91 -6.05 19.06
CA ASN A 341 -8.84 -7.11 19.47
C ASN A 341 -8.21 -8.52 19.60
N GLY A 342 -6.95 -8.60 20.03
CA GLY A 342 -6.23 -9.86 20.21
C GLY A 342 -5.87 -10.60 18.91
N ARG A 343 -6.05 -9.96 17.75
CA ARG A 343 -5.61 -10.48 16.45
C ARG A 343 -4.14 -10.16 16.21
N LYS A 344 -3.55 -10.81 15.20
CA LYS A 344 -2.24 -10.39 14.70
C LYS A 344 -2.42 -9.10 13.89
N ARG A 345 -1.41 -8.24 13.84
CA ARG A 345 -1.42 -7.06 12.96
C ARG A 345 -1.03 -7.40 11.52
N GLU A 346 -1.40 -6.55 10.57
CA GLU A 346 -0.88 -6.63 9.20
C GLU A 346 0.61 -6.23 9.17
N GLY A 347 0.97 -5.22 9.96
CA GLY A 347 2.35 -4.75 10.06
C GLY A 347 2.46 -3.46 10.84
N ILE A 348 3.47 -2.68 10.52
CA ILE A 348 3.74 -1.36 11.11
C ILE A 348 3.95 -0.31 10.04
N VAL A 349 3.58 0.93 10.36
CA VAL A 349 3.92 2.13 9.60
C VAL A 349 4.87 2.96 10.44
N LEU A 350 5.91 3.48 9.80
CA LEU A 350 6.90 4.36 10.39
C LEU A 350 6.79 5.72 9.71
N LYS A 351 6.58 6.77 10.50
CA LYS A 351 6.49 8.15 10.02
C LYS A 351 7.50 9.00 10.77
N ARG A 352 8.36 9.71 10.05
CA ARG A 352 9.31 10.63 10.66
C ARG A 352 8.55 11.71 11.43
N GLU A 353 9.09 12.14 12.56
CA GLU A 353 8.42 13.04 13.51
C GLU A 353 7.99 14.38 12.88
N ASP A 354 8.66 14.84 11.83
CA ASP A 354 8.32 16.05 11.08
C ASP A 354 7.20 15.85 10.04
N GLY A 355 6.79 14.61 9.77
CA GLY A 355 5.81 14.25 8.73
C GLY A 355 6.36 14.24 7.30
N GLY A 356 7.67 14.46 7.10
CA GLY A 356 8.30 14.60 5.79
C GLY A 356 8.68 13.29 5.10
N PHE A 357 8.72 12.17 5.84
CA PHE A 357 9.10 10.87 5.31
C PHE A 357 8.36 9.74 6.04
N SER A 358 7.96 8.70 5.31
CA SER A 358 7.26 7.55 5.90
C SER A 358 7.35 6.31 5.02
N PHE A 359 7.25 5.15 5.66
CA PHE A 359 7.26 3.85 5.00
C PHE A 359 6.58 2.78 5.87
N LYS A 360 6.46 1.56 5.36
CA LYS A 360 5.83 0.44 6.08
C LYS A 360 6.68 -0.83 6.04
N ALA A 361 6.51 -1.65 7.06
CA ALA A 361 6.95 -3.04 7.08
C ALA A 361 5.71 -3.92 7.29
N ILE A 362 5.54 -4.93 6.42
CA ILE A 362 4.40 -5.86 6.48
C ILE A 362 4.87 -7.19 7.08
N SER A 363 4.04 -7.77 7.94
CA SER A 363 4.24 -9.11 8.51
C SER A 363 4.24 -10.16 7.40
N ASN A 364 5.26 -11.01 7.38
CA ASN A 364 5.29 -12.15 6.46
C ASN A 364 4.23 -13.19 6.83
N SER A 365 3.91 -13.34 8.13
CA SER A 365 2.84 -14.25 8.55
C SER A 365 1.46 -13.77 8.12
N TYR A 366 1.23 -12.45 8.05
CA TYR A 366 0.05 -11.87 7.42
C TYR A 366 -0.02 -12.21 5.92
N LEU A 367 1.04 -11.88 5.17
CA LEU A 367 1.06 -12.08 3.70
C LEU A 367 0.79 -13.53 3.31
N ILE A 368 1.46 -14.48 3.99
CA ILE A 368 1.28 -15.92 3.73
C ILE A 368 -0.16 -16.37 4.02
N LYS A 369 -0.77 -15.88 5.11
CA LYS A 369 -2.13 -16.27 5.50
C LYS A 369 -3.18 -15.78 4.51
N HIS A 370 -3.01 -14.59 3.95
CA HIS A 370 -3.96 -13.98 3.01
C HIS A 370 -3.62 -14.25 1.55
N GLY A 371 -2.54 -15.01 1.29
CA GLY A 371 -2.12 -15.33 -0.07
C GLY A 371 -1.70 -14.09 -0.87
N GLU A 372 -1.06 -13.14 -0.20
CA GLU A 372 -0.50 -11.92 -0.80
C GLU A 372 0.96 -12.08 -1.20
#